data_AF-A0A2V9VVR9-F1
#
_entry.id   AF-A0A2V9VVR9-F1
#
_cell.length_a   1.000
_cell.length_b   1.000
_cell.length_c   1.000
_cell.angle_alpha   90.00
_cell.angle_beta   90.00
_cell.angle_gamma   90.00
#
_symmetry.space_group_name_H-M   'P 1'
#
loop_
_entity.id
_entity.type
_entity.pdbx_description
1 polymer ?
#
loop_
_entity_poly.entity_id
_entity_poly.type
_entity_poly.pdbx_seq_one_letter_code
_entity_poly.pdbx_strand_id
1 'polypeptide(L)'
;MPALKTTLRVSSGNGNVLVIRPSAVVGLLTDVTVNSKNSSSSSQAGVNFTVTVTPLSGQSAPSVTPNIPVTYEDRYIQISTNLFQAIAAACTTLDPTNGCYFTFNETTLSAHSFDWVVSNLTSGNYGIEVDWTPYSTATAPSTAQTCVGPVVFTAEQAKIFNQSNGISF
;
A
#
# COMPACT_ATOMS: atom_id res chain seq x y z
N MET A 1 -7.51 9.81 -11.79
CA MET A 1 -7.23 9.26 -10.46
C MET A 1 -7.01 10.43 -9.51
N PRO A 2 -7.35 10.31 -8.23
CA PRO A 2 -7.03 11.35 -7.26
C PRO A 2 -5.50 11.46 -7.13
N ALA A 3 -5.01 12.70 -7.08
CA ALA A 3 -3.59 13.01 -7.12
C ALA A 3 -3.27 14.25 -6.29
N LEU A 4 -2.10 14.25 -5.65
CA LEU A 4 -1.53 15.41 -4.99
C LEU A 4 -0.34 15.90 -5.81
N LYS A 5 -0.38 17.16 -6.25
CA LYS A 5 0.63 17.75 -7.14
C LYS A 5 1.34 18.92 -6.48
N THR A 6 2.65 19.01 -6.70
CA THR A 6 3.44 20.18 -6.32
C THR A 6 4.54 20.45 -7.35
N THR A 7 5.27 21.55 -7.16
CA THR A 7 6.53 21.81 -7.85
C THR A 7 7.61 22.06 -6.81
N LEU A 8 8.78 21.43 -7.00
CA LEU A 8 9.97 21.67 -6.20
C LEU A 8 11.11 22.19 -7.07
N ARG A 9 11.91 23.09 -6.50
CA ARG A 9 13.15 23.55 -7.12
C ARG A 9 14.33 22.82 -6.51
N VAL A 10 15.03 22.06 -7.33
CA VAL A 10 16.31 21.43 -6.98
C VAL A 10 17.41 22.49 -7.07
N SER A 11 18.19 22.61 -6.00
CA SER A 11 19.30 23.56 -5.89
C SER A 11 20.48 23.21 -6.82
N SER A 12 21.35 24.17 -7.07
CA SER A 12 22.58 23.94 -7.85
C SER A 12 23.59 23.09 -7.07
N GLY A 13 24.13 22.06 -7.70
CA GLY A 13 25.15 21.18 -7.12
C GLY A 13 25.16 19.80 -7.78
N ASN A 14 26.28 19.09 -7.66
CA ASN A 14 26.39 17.72 -8.17
C ASN A 14 25.90 16.71 -7.12
N GLY A 15 25.26 15.64 -7.59
CA GLY A 15 24.83 14.52 -6.75
C GLY A 15 23.54 14.76 -5.97
N ASN A 16 22.67 15.63 -6.46
CA ASN A 16 21.36 15.87 -5.84
C ASN A 16 20.42 14.69 -6.03
N VAL A 17 19.74 14.31 -4.96
CA VAL A 17 18.69 13.30 -4.92
C VAL A 17 17.51 13.88 -4.15
N LEU A 18 16.28 13.52 -4.52
CA LEU A 18 15.10 13.79 -3.70
C LEU A 18 14.60 12.48 -3.09
N VAL A 19 14.23 12.53 -1.82
CA VAL A 19 13.47 11.48 -1.16
C VAL A 19 12.06 12.00 -0.97
N ILE A 20 11.10 11.39 -1.67
CA ILE A 20 9.68 11.75 -1.63
C ILE A 20 8.97 10.70 -0.79
N ARG A 21 8.32 11.13 0.28
CA ARG A 21 7.63 10.24 1.23
C ARG A 21 6.17 10.65 1.38
N PRO A 22 5.26 10.05 0.60
CA PRO A 22 3.82 10.10 0.83
C PRO A 22 3.42 9.43 2.15
N SER A 23 2.41 9.99 2.80
CA SER A 23 1.71 9.42 3.93
C SER A 23 0.21 9.73 3.81
N ALA A 24 -0.63 8.75 4.10
CA ALA A 24 -2.06 8.85 3.95
C ALA A 24 -2.79 8.08 5.05
N VAL A 25 -3.99 8.55 5.40
CA VAL A 25 -4.93 7.76 6.18
C VAL A 25 -5.72 6.89 5.23
N VAL A 26 -5.73 5.57 5.42
CA VAL A 26 -6.47 4.64 4.58
C VAL A 26 -7.53 3.92 5.41
N GLY A 27 -8.72 3.77 4.84
CA GLY A 27 -9.80 2.98 5.42
C GLY A 27 -10.15 1.82 4.48
N LEU A 28 -10.02 0.60 4.98
CA LEU A 28 -10.36 -0.62 4.25
C LEU A 28 -11.58 -1.29 4.89
N LEU A 29 -12.60 -1.52 4.07
CA LEU A 29 -13.74 -2.38 4.38
C LEU A 29 -13.57 -3.67 3.60
N THR A 30 -13.57 -4.78 4.32
CA THR A 30 -13.66 -6.12 3.77
C THR A 30 -14.73 -6.85 4.55
N ASP A 31 -15.75 -7.33 3.85
CA ASP A 31 -16.88 -8.07 4.39
C ASP A 31 -17.05 -9.36 3.61
N VAL A 32 -17.22 -10.46 4.34
CA VAL A 32 -17.35 -11.82 3.81
C VAL A 32 -18.53 -12.48 4.50
N THR A 33 -19.36 -13.13 3.71
CA THR A 33 -20.51 -13.87 4.21
C THR A 33 -20.41 -15.31 3.73
N VAL A 34 -20.45 -16.22 4.69
CA VAL A 34 -20.64 -17.65 4.45
C VAL A 34 -22.04 -18.05 4.87
N ASN A 35 -22.65 -18.97 4.12
CA ASN A 35 -23.99 -19.46 4.39
C ASN A 35 -24.11 -20.93 3.97
N SER A 36 -25.29 -21.53 4.12
CA SER A 36 -25.52 -22.94 3.80
C SER A 36 -25.28 -23.34 2.34
N LYS A 37 -25.13 -22.37 1.42
CA LYS A 37 -24.86 -22.57 -0.01
C LYS A 37 -23.44 -22.17 -0.43
N ASN A 38 -22.78 -21.32 0.36
CA ASN A 38 -21.43 -20.82 0.13
C ASN A 38 -20.56 -21.10 1.35
N SER A 39 -19.80 -22.19 1.31
CA SER A 39 -18.89 -22.64 2.37
C SER A 39 -17.55 -21.92 2.37
N SER A 40 -17.28 -21.06 1.40
CA SER A 40 -16.11 -20.19 1.37
C SER A 40 -16.44 -18.82 0.78
N SER A 41 -15.78 -17.79 1.29
CA SER A 41 -15.89 -16.41 0.84
C SER A 41 -14.57 -15.68 1.13
N SER A 42 -14.16 -14.82 0.21
CA SER A 42 -13.01 -13.93 0.41
C SER A 42 -13.33 -12.53 -0.07
N SER A 43 -12.63 -11.57 0.52
CA SER A 43 -12.73 -10.15 0.20
C SER A 43 -11.35 -9.52 0.39
N GLN A 44 -10.96 -8.69 -0.57
CA GLN A 44 -9.70 -7.95 -0.55
C GLN A 44 -9.99 -6.49 -0.83
N ALA A 45 -9.38 -5.60 -0.06
CA ALA A 45 -9.40 -4.17 -0.29
C ALA A 45 -7.99 -3.63 -0.06
N GLY A 46 -7.54 -2.71 -0.90
CA GLY A 46 -6.26 -2.08 -0.72
C GLY A 46 -6.09 -0.83 -1.57
N VAL A 47 -4.89 -0.24 -1.49
CA VAL A 47 -4.51 0.95 -2.23
C VAL A 47 -3.04 0.90 -2.62
N ASN A 48 -2.76 1.23 -3.88
CA ASN A 48 -1.41 1.41 -4.37
C ASN A 48 -1.08 2.89 -4.50
N PHE A 49 0.16 3.26 -4.21
CA PHE A 49 0.70 4.61 -4.40
C PHE A 49 1.76 4.61 -5.50
N THR A 50 1.82 5.70 -6.26
CA THR A 50 2.84 5.94 -7.28
C THR A 50 3.33 7.38 -7.16
N VAL A 51 4.63 7.58 -7.35
CA VAL A 51 5.21 8.93 -7.44
C VAL A 51 5.77 9.13 -8.84
N THR A 52 5.35 10.21 -9.49
CA THR A 52 5.85 10.66 -10.78
C THR A 52 6.61 11.96 -10.58
N VAL A 53 7.79 12.08 -11.19
CA VAL A 53 8.56 13.32 -11.19
C VAL A 53 8.92 13.73 -12.62
N THR A 54 8.52 14.95 -12.98
CA THR A 54 8.63 15.46 -14.36
C THR A 54 9.50 16.72 -14.37
N PRO A 55 10.52 16.82 -15.25
CA PRO A 55 11.29 18.05 -15.40
C PRO A 55 10.43 19.16 -16.02
N LEU A 56 10.52 20.38 -15.49
CA LEU A 56 9.71 21.53 -15.95
C LEU A 56 10.54 22.65 -16.58
N SER A 57 11.86 22.53 -16.63
CA SER A 57 12.74 23.62 -17.06
C SER A 57 13.91 23.11 -17.92
N GLY A 58 13.63 22.16 -18.83
CA GLY A 58 14.59 21.65 -19.80
C GLY A 58 15.61 20.65 -19.26
N GLN A 59 15.46 20.20 -18.00
CA GLN A 59 16.27 19.12 -17.43
C GLN A 59 15.97 17.79 -18.12
N SER A 60 16.93 16.88 -18.10
CA SER A 60 16.69 15.48 -18.44
C SER A 60 15.64 14.86 -17.52
N ALA A 61 14.93 13.84 -18.02
CA ALA A 61 14.00 13.07 -17.22
C ALA A 61 14.73 12.43 -16.02
N PRO A 62 14.23 12.63 -14.78
CA PRO A 62 14.82 12.02 -13.61
C PRO A 62 14.49 10.52 -13.55
N SER A 63 15.23 9.79 -12.73
CA SER A 63 14.94 8.39 -12.44
C SER A 63 14.27 8.28 -11.08
N VAL A 64 13.06 7.70 -11.03
CA VAL A 64 12.31 7.48 -9.79
C VAL A 64 12.41 6.01 -9.40
N THR A 65 12.63 5.71 -8.13
CA THR A 65 12.67 4.34 -7.61
C THR A 65 11.92 4.28 -6.27
N PRO A 66 10.93 3.39 -6.11
CA PRO A 66 10.41 2.45 -7.11
C PRO A 66 9.65 3.18 -8.25
N ASN A 67 9.75 2.68 -9.47
CA ASN A 67 9.06 3.22 -10.66
C ASN A 67 7.76 2.47 -10.98
N ILE A 68 7.27 1.66 -10.05
CA ILE A 68 6.04 0.90 -10.15
C ILE A 68 5.11 1.28 -8.99
N PRO A 69 3.80 1.04 -9.11
CA PRO A 69 2.89 1.19 -7.99
C PRO A 69 3.33 0.32 -6.81
N VAL A 70 3.31 0.91 -5.61
CA VAL A 70 3.65 0.23 -4.36
C VAL A 70 2.39 0.07 -3.53
N THR A 71 2.13 -1.15 -3.05
CA THR A 71 1.01 -1.43 -2.15
C THR A 71 1.24 -0.75 -0.81
N TYR A 72 0.46 0.29 -0.54
CA TYR A 72 0.54 1.09 0.68
C TYR A 72 -0.25 0.45 1.82
N GLU A 73 -1.44 -0.04 1.52
CA GLU A 73 -2.23 -0.85 2.44
C GLU A 73 -3.01 -1.91 1.67
N ASP A 74 -3.04 -3.14 2.19
CA ASP A 74 -3.79 -4.26 1.64
C ASP A 74 -4.35 -5.09 2.78
N ARG A 75 -5.66 -5.33 2.75
CA ARG A 75 -6.34 -6.25 3.65
C ARG A 75 -6.98 -7.34 2.83
N TYR A 76 -6.61 -8.57 3.14
CA TYR A 76 -7.26 -9.76 2.64
C TYR A 76 -7.90 -10.50 3.81
N ILE A 77 -9.18 -10.84 3.65
CA ILE A 77 -9.88 -11.73 4.56
C ILE A 77 -10.43 -12.91 3.78
N GLN A 78 -10.34 -14.09 4.40
CA GLN A 78 -10.93 -15.30 3.88
C GLN A 78 -11.58 -16.08 5.00
N ILE A 79 -12.82 -16.48 4.74
CA ILE A 79 -13.55 -17.39 5.57
C ILE A 79 -13.82 -18.66 4.75
N SER A 80 -13.43 -19.80 5.29
CA SER A 80 -13.89 -21.11 4.81
C SER A 80 -14.42 -21.91 5.99
N THR A 81 -15.52 -22.62 5.75
CA THR A 81 -16.24 -23.31 6.81
C THR A 81 -16.97 -24.54 6.30
N ASN A 82 -16.71 -25.68 6.93
CA ASN A 82 -17.58 -26.86 6.91
C ASN A 82 -18.46 -26.91 8.18
N LEU A 83 -18.43 -25.84 8.98
CA LEU A 83 -18.86 -25.76 10.37
C LEU A 83 -20.37 -25.85 10.53
N PHE A 84 -21.19 -25.28 9.65
CA PHE A 84 -22.63 -25.15 9.94
C PHE A 84 -23.37 -26.49 9.88
N GLN A 85 -22.96 -27.42 9.01
CA GLN A 85 -23.51 -28.79 8.98
C GLN A 85 -22.88 -29.68 10.06
N ALA A 86 -21.59 -29.50 10.36
CA ALA A 86 -20.88 -30.28 11.38
C ALA A 86 -21.23 -29.85 12.82
N ILE A 87 -21.39 -28.55 13.11
CA ILE A 87 -21.89 -28.03 14.40
C ILE A 87 -23.30 -28.54 14.68
N ALA A 88 -24.18 -28.44 13.69
CA ALA A 88 -25.58 -28.85 13.85
C ALA A 88 -25.75 -30.35 14.14
N ALA A 89 -24.78 -31.18 13.71
CA ALA A 89 -24.87 -32.65 13.83
C ALA A 89 -23.92 -33.27 14.87
N ALA A 90 -22.74 -32.71 15.12
CA ALA A 90 -21.64 -33.42 15.78
C ALA A 90 -21.00 -32.71 16.99
N CYS A 91 -21.18 -31.40 17.18
CA CYS A 91 -20.58 -30.68 18.30
C CYS A 91 -21.53 -30.57 19.52
N THR A 92 -21.75 -31.69 20.20
CA THR A 92 -22.60 -31.80 21.42
C THR A 92 -21.85 -31.51 22.73
N THR A 93 -20.51 -31.46 22.70
CA THR A 93 -19.64 -31.10 23.83
C THR A 93 -18.60 -30.05 23.40
N LEU A 94 -18.43 -29.00 24.21
CA LEU A 94 -17.55 -27.85 23.94
C LEU A 94 -16.16 -28.09 24.57
N ASP A 95 -15.29 -28.89 23.93
CA ASP A 95 -13.88 -29.05 24.32
C ASP A 95 -12.97 -28.08 23.52
N PRO A 96 -12.23 -27.17 24.18
CA PRO A 96 -11.32 -26.22 23.52
C PRO A 96 -10.08 -26.87 22.86
N THR A 97 -9.81 -28.16 23.06
CA THR A 97 -8.61 -28.85 22.55
C THR A 97 -8.90 -29.78 21.36
N ASN A 98 -10.12 -30.32 21.25
CA ASN A 98 -10.52 -31.31 20.22
C ASN A 98 -11.88 -31.03 19.53
N GLY A 99 -12.47 -29.84 19.71
CA GLY A 99 -13.79 -29.48 19.17
C GLY A 99 -13.83 -29.02 17.70
N CYS A 100 -15.03 -28.75 17.18
CA CYS A 100 -15.22 -28.13 15.85
C CYS A 100 -14.75 -26.67 15.90
N TYR A 101 -13.78 -26.30 15.07
CA TYR A 101 -13.24 -24.94 15.05
C TYR A 101 -13.47 -24.23 13.72
N PHE A 102 -13.46 -22.90 13.80
CA PHE A 102 -13.54 -21.98 12.70
C PHE A 102 -12.24 -21.17 12.64
N THR A 103 -11.50 -21.27 11.54
CA THR A 103 -10.27 -20.49 11.37
C THR A 103 -10.55 -19.30 10.47
N PHE A 104 -10.45 -18.11 11.06
CA PHE A 104 -10.44 -16.85 10.34
C PHE A 104 -9.00 -16.36 10.27
N ASN A 105 -8.48 -16.20 9.05
CA ASN A 105 -7.19 -15.58 8.83
C ASN A 105 -7.42 -14.19 8.26
N GLU A 106 -7.06 -13.18 9.03
CA GLU A 106 -6.97 -11.80 8.58
C GLU A 106 -5.49 -11.44 8.45
N THR A 107 -5.12 -11.00 7.25
CA THR A 107 -3.78 -10.47 6.99
C THR A 107 -3.92 -9.05 6.51
N THR A 108 -3.20 -8.14 7.17
CA THR A 108 -3.04 -6.76 6.72
C THR A 108 -1.57 -6.53 6.43
N LEU A 109 -1.26 -6.10 5.20
CA LEU A 109 0.03 -5.53 4.86
C LEU A 109 -0.16 -4.01 4.80
N SER A 110 0.42 -3.28 5.74
CA SER A 110 0.35 -1.82 5.78
C SER A 110 1.75 -1.25 5.92
N ALA A 111 2.03 -0.23 5.11
CA ALA A 111 3.18 0.63 5.32
C ALA A 111 2.68 2.03 5.65
N HIS A 112 3.19 2.58 6.75
CA HIS A 112 2.80 3.93 7.17
C HIS A 112 3.51 5.02 6.35
N SER A 113 4.58 4.67 5.63
CA SER A 113 5.27 5.52 4.67
C SER A 113 6.21 4.69 3.78
N PHE A 114 6.37 5.09 2.52
CA PHE A 114 7.40 4.57 1.61
C PHE A 114 8.23 5.70 1.02
N ASP A 115 9.49 5.40 0.73
CA ASP A 115 10.42 6.34 0.11
C ASP A 115 10.51 6.10 -1.38
N TRP A 116 10.21 7.14 -2.15
CA TRP A 116 10.55 7.25 -3.55
C TRP A 116 11.82 8.08 -3.68
N VAL A 117 12.90 7.41 -4.08
CA VAL A 117 14.19 8.04 -4.33
C VAL A 117 14.23 8.49 -5.78
N VAL A 118 14.54 9.78 -5.97
CA VAL A 118 14.62 10.41 -7.28
C VAL A 118 16.04 10.86 -7.54
N SER A 119 16.67 10.27 -8.55
CA SER A 119 18.06 10.49 -8.93
C SER A 119 18.17 11.10 -10.33
N ASN A 120 19.42 11.34 -10.77
CA ASN A 120 19.73 12.01 -12.03
C ASN A 120 19.14 13.43 -12.12
N LEU A 121 19.08 14.12 -10.98
CA LEU A 121 18.58 15.47 -10.87
C LEU A 121 19.68 16.49 -11.16
N THR A 122 19.29 17.57 -11.86
CA THR A 122 20.11 18.76 -12.05
C THR A 122 19.38 19.98 -11.50
N SER A 123 20.05 21.13 -11.44
CA SER A 123 19.42 22.38 -10.97
C SER A 123 18.20 22.72 -11.83
N GLY A 124 17.04 22.93 -11.20
CA GLY A 124 15.81 23.07 -11.97
C GLY A 124 14.53 22.95 -11.18
N ASN A 125 13.40 23.21 -11.84
CA ASN A 125 12.08 22.94 -11.30
C ASN A 125 11.58 21.57 -11.77
N TYR A 126 11.01 20.81 -10.86
CA TYR A 126 10.42 19.51 -11.11
C TYR A 126 8.99 19.48 -10.57
N GLY A 127 8.07 18.97 -11.38
CA GLY A 127 6.72 18.65 -10.94
C GLY A 127 6.73 17.31 -10.23
N ILE A 128 6.08 17.23 -9.08
CA ILE A 128 5.87 15.99 -8.34
C ILE A 128 4.38 15.71 -8.32
N GLU A 129 4.02 14.48 -8.66
CA GLU A 129 2.67 13.97 -8.61
C GLU A 129 2.67 12.68 -7.80
N VAL A 130 1.86 12.66 -6.74
CA VAL A 130 1.61 11.47 -5.92
C VAL A 130 0.19 11.00 -6.24
N ASP A 131 0.09 9.85 -6.88
CA ASP A 131 -1.16 9.21 -7.25
C ASP A 131 -1.48 8.06 -6.29
N TRP A 132 -2.76 7.86 -6.02
CA TRP A 132 -3.23 6.66 -5.33
C TRP A 132 -4.38 6.00 -6.07
N THR A 133 -4.32 4.67 -6.13
CA THR A 133 -5.30 3.84 -6.82
C THR A 133 -5.86 2.81 -5.84
N PRO A 134 -7.08 3.04 -5.34
CA PRO A 134 -7.83 2.03 -4.62
C PRO A 134 -8.10 0.81 -5.50
N TYR A 135 -8.06 -0.38 -4.92
CA TYR A 135 -8.50 -1.61 -5.53
C TYR A 135 -9.29 -2.47 -4.55
N SER A 136 -10.16 -3.29 -5.09
CA SER A 136 -11.04 -4.15 -4.30
C SER A 136 -11.43 -5.39 -5.09
N THR A 137 -11.36 -6.56 -4.47
CA THR A 137 -11.79 -7.84 -5.04
C THR A 137 -12.73 -8.53 -4.06
N ALA A 138 -13.99 -8.67 -4.43
CA ALA A 138 -14.99 -9.40 -3.66
C ALA A 138 -16.04 -9.99 -4.60
N THR A 139 -16.62 -11.13 -4.22
CA THR A 139 -17.77 -11.72 -4.93
C THR A 139 -19.00 -11.64 -4.03
N ALA A 140 -20.11 -11.12 -4.57
CA ALA A 140 -21.37 -11.02 -3.85
C ALA A 140 -21.76 -12.37 -3.21
N PRO A 141 -22.27 -12.39 -1.96
CA PRO A 141 -22.70 -11.25 -1.14
C PRO A 141 -21.57 -10.48 -0.42
N SER A 142 -20.32 -10.93 -0.52
CA SER A 142 -19.15 -10.28 0.08
C SER A 142 -18.96 -8.89 -0.52
N THR A 143 -18.44 -7.94 0.26
CA THR A 143 -18.15 -6.59 -0.21
C THR A 143 -16.72 -6.19 0.16
N ALA A 144 -16.15 -5.31 -0.67
CA ALA A 144 -14.85 -4.69 -0.43
C ALA A 144 -14.95 -3.22 -0.82
N GLN A 145 -14.44 -2.33 0.02
CA GLN A 145 -14.34 -0.89 -0.28
C GLN A 145 -13.03 -0.34 0.28
N THR A 146 -12.49 0.66 -0.40
CA THR A 146 -11.30 1.39 0.02
C THR A 146 -11.60 2.87 -0.02
N CYS A 147 -11.28 3.58 1.05
CA CYS A 147 -11.25 5.04 1.08
C CYS A 147 -9.85 5.53 1.46
N VAL A 148 -9.47 6.68 0.91
CA VAL A 148 -8.21 7.35 1.23
C VAL A 148 -8.56 8.74 1.74
N GLY A 149 -8.16 9.01 2.98
CA GLY A 149 -8.30 10.30 3.65
C GLY A 149 -7.26 11.32 3.17
N PRO A 150 -6.99 12.37 3.96
CA PRO A 150 -5.98 13.36 3.61
C PRO A 150 -4.63 12.70 3.31
N VAL A 151 -4.03 13.07 2.18
CA VAL A 151 -2.69 12.67 1.77
C VAL A 151 -1.76 13.84 2.01
N VAL A 152 -0.64 13.58 2.67
CA VAL A 152 0.49 14.50 2.80
C VAL A 152 1.72 13.84 2.18
N PHE A 153 2.69 14.64 1.73
CA PHE A 153 4.01 14.09 1.45
C PHE A 153 5.08 15.04 1.95
N THR A 154 6.23 14.48 2.30
CA THR A 154 7.45 15.23 2.56
C THR A 154 8.42 15.00 1.42
N ALA A 155 9.18 16.03 1.06
CA ALA A 155 10.27 15.92 0.12
C ALA A 155 11.55 16.45 0.75
N GLU A 156 12.58 15.62 0.75
CA GLU A 156 13.89 15.93 1.30
C GLU A 156 14.93 15.92 0.18
N GLN A 157 15.76 16.96 0.10
CA GLN A 157 16.91 16.96 -0.79
C GLN A 157 18.10 16.32 -0.06
N ALA A 158 18.50 15.14 -0.55
CA ALA A 158 19.70 14.44 -0.10
C ALA A 158 20.83 14.62 -1.11
N LYS A 159 22.07 14.39 -0.66
CA LYS A 159 23.25 14.40 -1.51
C LYS A 159 23.91 13.03 -1.49
N ILE A 160 24.31 12.54 -2.66
CA ILE A 160 25.10 11.30 -2.76
C ILE A 160 26.50 11.60 -2.24
N PHE A 161 26.94 10.81 -1.26
CA PHE A 161 28.30 10.84 -0.73
C PHE A 161 29.11 9.68 -1.33
N ASN A 162 30.37 9.94 -1.64
CA ASN A 162 31.34 8.87 -1.90
C ASN A 162 32.01 8.56 -0.56
N GLN A 163 31.72 7.39 0.02
CA GLN A 163 32.34 7.02 1.29
C GLN A 163 33.82 6.71 1.08
N SER A 164 34.70 7.35 1.86
CA SER A 164 36.14 7.07 1.85
C SER A 164 36.48 5.76 2.57
N ASN A 165 35.62 5.32 3.49
CA ASN A 165 35.67 4.08 4.24
C ASN A 165 34.25 3.49 4.33
N GLY A 166 34.12 2.15 4.38
CA GLY A 166 32.82 1.48 4.46
C GLY A 166 32.05 1.77 5.76
N ILE A 167 30.72 1.56 5.72
CA ILE A 167 29.89 1.50 6.92
C ILE A 167 30.28 0.20 7.66
N SER A 168 30.97 0.32 8.79
CA SER A 168 31.31 -0.82 9.65
C SER A 168 30.28 -0.95 10.79
N PHE A 169 29.91 -2.18 11.10
CA PHE A 169 29.15 -2.54 12.30
C PHE A 169 30.08 -2.95 13.43
#